data_AF-A0A1D1W1X7-F1
#
_entry.id   AF-A0A1D1W1X7-F1
#
_cell.length_a   1.000
_cell.length_b   1.000
_cell.length_c   1.000
_cell.angle_alpha   90.00
_cell.angle_beta   90.00
_cell.angle_gamma   90.00
#
_symmetry.space_group_name_H-M   'P 1'
#
loop_
_entity.id
_entity.type
_entity.pdbx_description
1 polymer ?
#
loop_
_entity_poly.entity_id
_entity_poly.type
_entity_poly.pdbx_seq_one_letter_code
_entity_poly.pdbx_strand_id
1 'polypeptide(L)'
;MLDLNVLGVSICTREALRLMFKDGVDDGHIININSVVGHFINDIADTHFYSATKHMITALTKALNAELRQKKTKIRVTSISPGITETPLMSRLGEGNDKFKIGDWSGFLKGKDIADAVLYVVGAPPHVNIRELTIAEIGFAGC
;
A
#
# COMPACT_ATOMS: atom_id res chain seq x y z
N MET A 1 12.80 6.73 -6.10
CA MET A 1 11.53 5.95 -6.02
C MET A 1 11.78 4.49 -5.71
N LEU A 2 12.62 3.78 -6.47
CA LEU A 2 12.90 2.36 -6.23
C LEU A 2 13.45 2.08 -4.82
N ASP A 3 14.43 2.87 -4.38
CA ASP A 3 15.07 2.70 -3.06
C ASP A 3 14.08 2.81 -1.91
N LEU A 4 13.13 3.75 -1.99
CA LEU A 4 12.14 3.96 -0.94
C LEU A 4 10.96 3.00 -1.08
N ASN A 5 10.31 2.99 -2.25
CA ASN A 5 9.04 2.29 -2.44
C ASN A 5 9.22 0.78 -2.51
N VAL A 6 10.39 0.29 -2.93
CA VAL A 6 10.63 -1.15 -3.12
C VAL A 6 11.67 -1.63 -2.13
N LEU A 7 12.92 -1.15 -2.22
CA LEU A 7 13.98 -1.66 -1.35
C LEU A 7 13.71 -1.38 0.14
N GLY A 8 13.28 -0.16 0.48
CA GLY A 8 12.95 0.22 1.85
C GLY A 8 11.84 -0.65 2.43
N VAL A 9 10.74 -0.83 1.69
CA VAL A 9 9.63 -1.71 2.10
C VAL A 9 10.09 -3.16 2.25
N SER A 10 10.89 -3.68 1.33
CA SER A 10 11.42 -5.05 1.39
C SER A 10 12.37 -5.25 2.58
N ILE A 11 13.24 -4.28 2.88
CA ILE A 11 14.15 -4.33 4.03
C ILE A 11 13.35 -4.29 5.33
N CYS A 12 12.42 -3.35 5.49
CA CYS A 12 11.57 -3.25 6.67
C CYS A 12 10.76 -4.54 6.89
N THR A 13 10.20 -5.09 5.81
CA THR A 13 9.47 -6.37 5.82
C THR A 13 10.36 -7.51 6.33
N ARG A 14 11.58 -7.62 5.78
CA ARG A 14 12.56 -8.65 6.17
C ARG A 14 12.93 -8.53 7.65
N GLU A 15 13.25 -7.33 8.12
CA GLU A 15 13.64 -7.12 9.51
C GLU A 15 12.47 -7.33 10.48
N ALA A 16 11.25 -6.90 10.11
CA ALA A 16 10.05 -7.17 10.90
C ALA A 16 9.80 -8.68 11.05
N LEU A 17 9.89 -9.45 9.97
CA LEU A 17 9.79 -10.91 10.04
C LEU A 17 10.90 -11.52 10.89
N ARG A 18 12.14 -11.03 10.78
CA ARG A 18 13.26 -11.52 11.58
C ARG A 18 13.01 -11.30 13.07
N LEU A 19 12.45 -10.15 13.45
CA LEU A 19 12.06 -9.86 14.83
C LEU A 19 10.90 -10.76 15.28
N MET A 20 9.84 -10.89 14.49
CA MET A 20 8.70 -11.76 14.80
C MET A 20 9.15 -13.21 15.05
N PHE A 21 9.97 -13.78 14.16
CA PHE A 21 10.47 -15.14 14.32
C PHE A 21 11.42 -15.30 15.51
N LYS A 22 12.27 -14.31 15.77
CA LYS A 22 13.19 -14.33 16.91
C LYS A 22 12.41 -14.34 18.23
N ASP A 23 11.32 -13.58 18.31
CA ASP A 23 10.54 -13.40 19.53
C ASP A 23 9.38 -14.41 19.65
N GLY A 24 9.25 -15.35 18.70
CA GLY A 24 8.22 -16.39 18.69
C GLY A 24 6.81 -15.89 18.34
N VAL A 25 6.70 -14.72 17.72
CA VAL A 25 5.43 -14.16 17.25
C VAL A 25 4.99 -14.86 15.97
N ASP A 26 3.84 -15.53 16.01
CA ASP A 26 3.27 -16.25 14.87
C ASP A 26 2.01 -15.58 14.29
N ASP A 27 1.46 -14.56 14.94
CA ASP A 27 0.21 -13.87 14.55
C ASP A 27 0.43 -12.39 14.19
N GLY A 28 1.65 -12.03 13.81
CA GLY A 28 2.00 -10.68 13.36
C GLY A 28 1.24 -10.24 12.10
N HIS A 29 1.30 -8.94 11.78
CA HIS A 29 0.65 -8.37 10.60
C HIS A 29 1.57 -7.37 9.90
N ILE A 30 1.87 -7.64 8.63
CA ILE A 30 2.61 -6.72 7.76
C ILE A 30 1.60 -6.02 6.84
N ILE A 31 1.60 -4.69 6.85
CA ILE A 31 0.70 -3.88 6.03
C ILE A 31 1.53 -3.01 5.11
N ASN A 32 1.42 -3.26 3.80
CA ASN A 32 2.08 -2.47 2.78
C ASN A 32 1.10 -1.43 2.22
N ILE A 33 1.49 -0.15 2.29
CA ILE A 33 0.75 0.93 1.65
C ILE A 33 1.13 0.99 0.17
N ASN A 34 0.27 0.43 -0.66
CA ASN A 34 0.35 0.37 -2.10
C ASN A 34 -0.31 1.60 -2.74
N SER A 35 -1.03 1.44 -3.84
CA SER A 35 -1.84 2.45 -4.52
C SER A 35 -2.75 1.76 -5.53
N VAL A 36 -3.85 2.39 -5.92
CA VAL A 36 -4.69 1.95 -7.05
C VAL A 36 -3.87 1.74 -8.33
N VAL A 37 -2.87 2.59 -8.60
CA VAL A 37 -1.96 2.43 -9.75
C VAL A 37 -0.92 1.30 -9.59
N GLY A 38 -0.99 0.54 -8.50
CA GLY A 38 -0.31 -0.74 -8.35
C GLY A 38 -1.02 -1.90 -9.06
N HIS A 39 -2.19 -1.62 -9.66
CA HIS A 39 -3.06 -2.60 -10.31
C HIS A 39 -3.44 -2.24 -11.74
N PHE A 40 -3.29 -0.97 -12.12
CA PHE A 40 -3.45 -0.48 -13.48
C PHE A 40 -2.49 0.67 -13.76
N ILE A 41 -2.33 1.02 -15.03
CA ILE A 41 -1.52 2.16 -15.46
C ILE A 41 -2.46 3.28 -15.93
N ASN A 42 -2.28 4.48 -15.38
CA ASN A 42 -3.05 5.65 -15.79
C ASN A 42 -2.41 6.34 -17.01
N ASP A 43 -3.12 7.31 -17.59
CA ASP A 43 -2.63 8.08 -18.75
C ASP A 43 -1.69 9.23 -18.38
N ILE A 44 -1.28 9.33 -17.11
CA ILE A 44 -0.39 10.38 -16.62
C ILE A 44 1.05 9.86 -16.68
N ALA A 45 1.71 10.10 -17.81
CA ALA A 45 3.07 9.64 -18.11
C ALA A 45 4.08 9.89 -16.98
N ASP A 46 3.99 11.06 -16.33
CA ASP A 46 4.88 11.45 -15.23
C ASP A 46 4.79 10.50 -14.01
N THR A 47 3.70 9.73 -13.89
CA THR A 47 3.50 8.76 -12.82
C THR A 47 3.84 7.32 -13.20
N HIS A 48 4.17 7.02 -14.46
CA HIS A 48 4.35 5.62 -14.92
C HIS A 48 5.43 4.86 -14.15
N PHE A 49 6.55 5.51 -13.83
CA PHE A 49 7.59 4.86 -13.02
C PHE A 49 7.13 4.61 -11.57
N TYR A 50 6.36 5.55 -11.00
CA TYR A 50 5.73 5.34 -9.70
C TYR A 50 4.76 4.15 -9.73
N SER A 51 3.90 4.07 -10.75
CA SER A 51 2.97 2.95 -10.98
C SER A 51 3.71 1.62 -11.10
N ALA A 52 4.86 1.59 -11.80
CA ALA A 52 5.72 0.40 -11.87
C ALA A 52 6.23 -0.02 -10.47
N THR A 53 6.68 0.92 -9.63
CA THR A 53 7.08 0.58 -8.25
C THR A 53 5.92 0.04 -7.42
N LYS A 54 4.69 0.53 -7.64
CA LYS A 54 3.49 0.04 -6.94
C LYS A 54 3.04 -1.34 -7.43
N HIS A 55 3.21 -1.64 -8.72
CA HIS A 55 3.05 -3.01 -9.24
C HIS A 55 4.05 -3.98 -8.63
N MET A 56 5.30 -3.55 -8.41
CA MET A 56 6.27 -4.37 -7.67
C MET A 56 5.79 -4.64 -6.23
N ILE A 57 5.22 -3.65 -5.54
CA ILE A 57 4.63 -3.86 -4.21
C ILE A 57 3.46 -4.86 -4.25
N THR A 58 2.61 -4.80 -5.27
CA THR A 58 1.54 -5.81 -5.48
C THR A 58 2.13 -7.22 -5.58
N ALA A 59 3.15 -7.40 -6.43
CA ALA A 59 3.80 -8.69 -6.64
C ALA A 59 4.51 -9.19 -5.36
N LEU A 60 5.30 -8.33 -4.71
CA LEU A 60 6.04 -8.66 -3.49
C LEU A 60 5.10 -9.02 -2.33
N THR A 61 3.98 -8.32 -2.18
CA THR A 61 2.98 -8.62 -1.14
C THR A 61 2.31 -9.97 -1.38
N LYS A 62 2.04 -10.32 -2.65
CA LYS A 62 1.49 -11.63 -3.02
C LYS A 62 2.50 -12.76 -2.82
N ALA A 63 3.77 -12.52 -3.15
CA ALA A 63 4.88 -13.46 -2.93
C ALA A 63 5.09 -13.73 -1.43
N LEU A 64 5.16 -12.68 -0.61
CA LEU A 64 5.32 -12.79 0.84
C LEU A 64 4.18 -13.60 1.49
N ASN A 65 2.94 -13.32 1.10
CA ASN A 65 1.79 -14.12 1.51
C ASN A 65 1.96 -15.61 1.16
N ALA A 66 2.57 -15.95 0.03
CA ALA A 66 2.82 -17.34 -0.35
C ALA A 66 3.94 -17.98 0.48
N GLU A 67 5.04 -17.25 0.72
CA GLU A 67 6.15 -17.72 1.55
C GLU A 67 5.71 -18.02 2.99
N LEU A 68 4.92 -17.14 3.60
CA LEU A 68 4.40 -17.31 4.96
C LEU A 68 3.41 -18.48 5.06
N ARG A 69 2.56 -18.68 4.05
CA ARG A 69 1.72 -19.89 3.96
C ARG A 69 2.55 -21.17 3.88
N GLN A 70 3.62 -21.19 3.09
CA GLN A 70 4.51 -22.36 2.98
C GLN A 70 5.24 -22.64 4.31
N LYS A 71 5.59 -21.60 5.06
CA LYS A 71 6.14 -21.70 6.41
C LYS A 71 5.11 -22.07 7.48
N LYS A 72 3.83 -22.17 7.12
CA LYS A 72 2.70 -22.49 8.01
C LYS A 72 2.55 -21.52 9.19
N THR A 73 2.91 -20.25 8.97
CA THR A 73 2.75 -19.19 9.98
C THR A 73 1.32 -18.66 9.99
N LYS A 74 0.89 -18.03 11.09
CA LYS A 74 -0.36 -17.26 11.14
C LYS A 74 -0.17 -15.77 10.83
N ILE A 75 1.04 -15.36 10.45
CA ILE A 75 1.38 -13.98 10.10
C ILE A 75 0.55 -13.55 8.88
N ARG A 76 -0.15 -12.41 9.01
CA ARG A 76 -0.98 -11.82 7.96
C ARG A 76 -0.20 -10.79 7.16
N VAL A 77 -0.57 -10.64 5.90
CA VAL A 77 0.02 -9.62 5.02
C VAL A 77 -1.05 -9.00 4.14
N THR A 78 -1.17 -7.67 4.23
CA THR A 78 -2.18 -6.88 3.52
C THR A 78 -1.54 -5.82 2.64
N SER A 79 -2.03 -5.69 1.40
CA SER A 79 -1.81 -4.52 0.55
C SER A 79 -3.01 -3.58 0.67
N ILE A 80 -2.81 -2.36 1.17
CA ILE A 80 -3.82 -1.30 1.11
C ILE A 80 -3.51 -0.44 -0.11
N SER A 81 -4.48 -0.21 -0.98
CA SER A 81 -4.31 0.46 -2.28
C SER A 81 -5.19 1.71 -2.33
N PRO A 82 -4.68 2.86 -1.85
CA PRO A 82 -5.42 4.12 -1.90
C PRO A 82 -5.52 4.72 -3.30
N GLY A 83 -6.66 5.36 -3.56
CA GLY A 83 -6.88 6.36 -4.60
C GLY A 83 -6.21 7.69 -4.26
N ILE A 84 -6.70 8.77 -4.84
CA ILE A 84 -6.08 10.09 -4.65
C ILE A 84 -6.33 10.54 -3.21
N THR A 85 -5.23 10.80 -2.49
CA THR A 85 -5.26 11.13 -1.07
C THR A 85 -4.55 12.46 -0.81
N GLU A 86 -5.23 13.37 -0.11
CA GLU A 86 -4.72 14.66 0.34
C GLU A 86 -3.54 14.46 1.31
N THR A 87 -2.32 14.60 0.78
CA THR A 87 -1.08 14.44 1.54
C THR A 87 0.01 15.36 0.97
N PRO A 88 1.09 15.64 1.72
CA PRO A 88 2.22 16.42 1.21
C PRO A 88 2.91 15.83 -0.02
N LEU A 89 2.67 14.55 -0.35
CA LEU A 89 3.15 13.93 -1.59
C LEU A 89 2.63 14.68 -2.83
N MET A 90 1.38 15.14 -2.77
CA MET A 90 0.71 15.81 -3.88
C MET A 90 1.30 17.18 -4.15
N SER A 91 1.71 17.91 -3.10
CA SER A 91 2.47 19.15 -3.24
C SER A 91 3.79 18.93 -3.96
N ARG A 92 4.53 17.86 -3.64
CA ARG A 92 5.80 17.53 -4.31
C ARG A 92 5.62 17.08 -5.77
N LEU A 93 4.50 16.43 -6.10
CA LEU A 93 4.16 16.10 -7.48
C LEU A 93 3.72 17.35 -8.27
N GLY A 94 3.11 18.33 -7.61
CA GLY A 94 2.70 19.61 -8.20
C GLY A 94 3.83 20.65 -8.32
N GLU A 95 4.95 20.47 -7.63
CA GLU A 95 6.15 21.30 -7.78
C GLU A 95 6.74 21.14 -9.19
N GLY A 96 6.47 22.11 -10.05
CA GLY A 96 6.92 22.12 -11.45
C GLY A 96 5.99 21.41 -12.43
N ASN A 97 4.81 20.95 -12.00
CA ASN A 97 3.84 20.30 -12.87
C ASN A 97 2.39 20.68 -12.53
N ASP A 98 1.83 21.58 -13.35
CA ASP A 98 0.47 22.09 -13.17
C ASP A 98 -0.61 20.98 -13.26
N LYS A 99 -0.30 19.83 -13.86
CA LYS A 99 -1.23 18.68 -13.96
C LYS A 99 -1.58 18.06 -12.61
N PHE A 100 -0.75 18.28 -11.58
CA PHE A 100 -0.97 17.77 -10.23
C PHE A 100 -1.40 18.86 -9.24
N LYS A 101 -1.65 20.09 -9.71
CA LYS A 101 -2.20 21.16 -8.87
C LYS A 101 -3.70 20.95 -8.69
N ILE A 102 -4.05 20.32 -7.58
CA ILE A 102 -5.44 20.19 -7.14
C ILE A 102 -5.80 21.42 -6.30
N GLY A 103 -6.77 22.20 -6.79
CA GLY A 103 -7.25 23.42 -6.14
C GLY A 103 -8.29 23.16 -5.05
N ASP A 104 -9.11 22.10 -5.19
CA ASP A 104 -10.09 21.68 -4.18
C ASP A 104 -9.86 20.21 -3.81
N TRP A 105 -9.60 19.97 -2.52
CA TRP A 105 -9.36 18.64 -1.96
C TRP A 105 -10.61 17.99 -1.36
N SER A 106 -11.75 18.67 -1.38
CA SER A 106 -12.97 18.26 -0.67
C SER A 106 -13.51 16.86 -1.06
N GLY A 107 -13.28 16.44 -2.30
CA GLY A 107 -13.73 15.15 -2.84
C GLY A 107 -12.73 14.00 -2.72
N PHE A 108 -11.50 14.25 -2.28
CA PHE A 108 -10.44 13.24 -2.23
C PHE A 108 -10.33 12.58 -0.85
N LEU A 109 -9.64 11.42 -0.80
CA LEU A 109 -9.37 10.75 0.45
C LEU A 109 -8.47 11.59 1.34
N LYS A 110 -8.60 11.42 2.65
CA LYS A 110 -7.73 12.02 3.66
C LYS A 110 -6.88 10.94 4.31
N GLY A 111 -5.79 11.35 4.95
CA GLY A 111 -4.96 10.43 5.74
C GLY A 111 -5.75 9.65 6.79
N LYS A 112 -6.83 10.24 7.34
CA LYS A 112 -7.75 9.57 8.26
C LYS A 112 -8.44 8.37 7.62
N ASP A 113 -8.88 8.47 6.37
CA ASP A 113 -9.59 7.37 5.69
C ASP A 113 -8.66 6.18 5.49
N ILE A 114 -7.37 6.42 5.23
CA ILE A 114 -6.36 5.37 5.13
C ILE A 114 -6.06 4.77 6.50
N ALA A 115 -6.01 5.58 7.56
CA ALA A 115 -5.85 5.08 8.93
C ALA A 115 -7.04 4.21 9.36
N ASP A 116 -8.28 4.61 9.03
CA ASP A 116 -9.48 3.82 9.30
C ASP A 116 -9.46 2.49 8.53
N ALA A 117 -8.98 2.49 7.28
CA ALA A 117 -8.75 1.27 6.51
C ALA A 117 -7.70 0.35 7.14
N VAL A 118 -6.61 0.90 7.69
CA VAL A 118 -5.62 0.15 8.47
C VAL A 118 -6.27 -0.47 9.71
N LEU A 119 -7.05 0.29 10.46
CA LEU A 119 -7.76 -0.21 11.65
C LEU A 119 -8.74 -1.33 11.30
N TYR A 120 -9.45 -1.20 10.18
CA TYR A 120 -10.34 -2.24 9.68
C TYR A 120 -9.61 -3.55 9.40
N VAL A 121 -8.46 -3.51 8.71
CA VAL A 121 -7.71 -4.74 8.38
C VAL A 121 -7.04 -5.36 9.61
N VAL A 122 -6.58 -4.53 10.54
CA VAL A 122 -6.01 -5.00 11.81
C VAL A 122 -7.10 -5.65 12.66
N GLY A 123 -8.29 -5.04 12.73
CA GLY A 123 -9.43 -5.50 13.54
C GLY A 123 -10.11 -6.78 13.03
N ALA A 124 -9.75 -7.28 11.85
CA ALA A 124 -10.26 -8.56 11.36
C ALA A 124 -9.84 -9.71 12.32
N PRO A 125 -10.71 -10.72 12.56
CA PRO A 125 -10.39 -11.84 13.44
C PRO A 125 -9.08 -12.56 13.04
N PRO A 126 -8.38 -13.25 13.96
CA PRO A 126 -7.07 -13.85 13.68
C PRO A 126 -7.05 -14.88 12.53
N HIS A 127 -8.18 -15.53 12.24
CA HIS A 127 -8.30 -16.49 11.13
C HIS A 127 -8.64 -15.82 9.78
N VAL A 128 -8.86 -14.50 9.76
CA VAL A 128 -9.20 -13.72 8.57
C VAL A 128 -7.97 -12.92 8.14
N ASN A 129 -7.55 -13.13 6.89
CA ASN A 129 -6.49 -12.36 6.24
C ASN A 129 -7.07 -11.57 5.07
N ILE A 130 -7.29 -10.26 5.28
CA ILE A 130 -7.63 -9.34 4.20
C ILE A 130 -6.34 -9.10 3.41
N ARG A 131 -6.19 -9.79 2.28
CA ARG A 131 -4.94 -9.75 1.48
C ARG A 131 -4.79 -8.44 0.72
N GLU A 132 -5.91 -7.84 0.35
CA GLU A 132 -5.96 -6.63 -0.46
C GLU A 132 -7.19 -5.79 -0.10
N LEU A 133 -6.99 -4.48 0.03
CA LEU A 133 -8.05 -3.50 0.25
C LEU A 133 -7.79 -2.31 -0.65
N THR A 134 -8.69 -2.04 -1.58
CA THR A 134 -8.66 -0.83 -2.41
C THR A 134 -9.67 0.17 -1.86
N ILE A 135 -9.23 1.40 -1.64
CA ILE A 135 -10.06 2.51 -1.14
C ILE A 135 -9.87 3.69 -2.08
N ALA A 136 -10.95 4.27 -2.57
CA ALA A 136 -10.92 5.40 -3.50
C ALA A 136 -12.09 6.35 -3.22
N GLU A 137 -11.95 7.58 -3.67
CA GLU A 137 -13.01 8.58 -3.68
C GLU A 137 -14.21 8.16 -4.54
N ILE A 138 -15.40 8.66 -4.19
CA ILE A 138 -16.60 8.40 -4.97
C ILE A 138 -16.44 9.03 -6.35
N GLY A 139 -16.60 8.23 -7.41
CA GLY A 139 -16.44 8.67 -8.80
C GLY A 139 -15.03 8.48 -9.37
N PHE A 140 -14.11 7.83 -8.64
CA PHE A 140 -12.81 7.45 -9.19
C PHE A 140 -12.98 6.51 -10.40
N ALA A 141 -12.47 6.92 -11.56
CA ALA A 141 -12.63 6.20 -12.82
C ALA A 141 -11.57 5.09 -13.07
N GLY A 142 -10.68 4.83 -12.11
CA GLY A 142 -9.54 3.93 -12.25
C GLY A 142 -9.69 2.56 -11.59
N CYS A 143 -10.90 1.98 -11.54
CA CYS A 143 -11.14 0.65 -10.98
C CYS A 143 -11.83 -0.25 -12.00
#